data_AF-A0A962SJ93-F1
#
_entry.id   AF-A0A962SJ93-F1
#
_cell.length_a   1.000
_cell.length_b   1.000
_cell.length_c   1.000
_cell.angle_alpha   90.00
_cell.angle_beta   90.00
_cell.angle_gamma   90.00
#
_symmetry.space_group_name_H-M   'P 1'
#
loop_
_entity.id
_entity.type
_entity.pdbx_description
1 polymer ?
#
loop_
_entity_poly.entity_id
_entity_poly.type
_entity_poly.pdbx_seq_one_letter_code
_entity_poly.pdbx_strand_id
1 'polypeptide(L)'
;CVGMRGSRVQAVSNELNGERVDIILWNENVAQFVINAMSPAEVVSIVVDEDKGSMTVAVNEDNLSQAIGRGGQNVRLASELTQWELNVMNESEAAAQSEEEGRLFVQSFMEQLAVDEEVATILVQEGFTSLDEVAYVPINEMLEIEEFDAEIVDVLRDRAKEVLLTQAIAREETLKEPEEELKNMEGMTTDLAYELAGRDIVSMDDLAELSVDELMEIEGMDEERAAKLIMTARAPWFEDGGQ
;
A
#
# COMPACT_ATOMS: atom_id res chain seq x y z
N CYS A 1 12.44 19.92 -27.83
CA CYS A 1 10.97 19.83 -27.86
C CYS A 1 10.29 21.16 -28.21
N VAL A 2 10.67 22.30 -27.61
CA VAL A 2 9.91 23.57 -27.69
C VAL A 2 9.91 24.29 -29.07
N GLY A 3 11.05 24.42 -29.74
CA GLY A 3 11.17 25.19 -31.00
C GLY A 3 11.35 26.70 -30.75
N MET A 4 11.58 27.51 -31.79
CA MET A 4 11.72 28.98 -31.59
C MET A 4 10.42 29.55 -31.03
N ARG A 5 10.47 30.07 -29.80
CA ARG A 5 9.32 30.64 -29.08
C ARG A 5 8.11 29.68 -28.96
N GLY A 6 8.34 28.38 -28.80
CA GLY A 6 7.24 27.43 -28.60
C GLY A 6 6.52 26.98 -29.87
N SER A 7 7.01 27.36 -31.06
CA SER A 7 6.33 27.09 -32.34
C SER A 7 5.95 25.62 -32.57
N ARG A 8 6.75 24.67 -32.08
CA ARG A 8 6.45 23.24 -32.23
C ARG A 8 5.38 22.75 -31.27
N VAL A 9 5.43 23.22 -30.02
CA VAL A 9 4.44 22.86 -28.99
C VAL A 9 3.09 23.43 -29.36
N GLN A 10 3.06 24.66 -29.88
CA GLN A 10 1.84 25.31 -30.30
C GLN A 10 1.22 24.65 -31.53
N ALA A 11 2.03 24.07 -32.43
CA ALA A 11 1.54 23.24 -33.53
C ALA A 11 0.85 21.97 -33.01
N VAL A 12 1.46 21.26 -32.06
CA VAL A 12 0.87 20.06 -31.43
C VAL A 12 -0.41 20.41 -30.67
N SER A 13 -0.40 21.49 -29.88
CA SER A 13 -1.59 21.97 -29.17
C SER A 13 -2.75 22.28 -30.13
N ASN A 14 -2.46 22.88 -31.29
CA ASN A 14 -3.50 23.13 -32.31
C ASN A 14 -4.05 21.83 -32.93
N GLU A 15 -3.24 20.79 -33.08
CA GLU A 15 -3.71 19.46 -33.53
C GLU A 15 -4.59 18.78 -32.47
N LEU A 16 -4.34 19.06 -31.19
CA LEU A 16 -5.13 18.59 -30.05
C LEU A 16 -6.28 19.55 -29.68
N ASN A 17 -6.85 20.27 -30.65
CA ASN A 17 -7.97 21.19 -30.45
C ASN A 17 -7.74 22.27 -29.37
N GLY A 18 -6.51 22.73 -29.18
CA GLY A 18 -6.14 23.77 -28.23
C GLY A 18 -5.91 23.27 -26.80
N GLU A 19 -5.66 21.97 -26.63
CA GLU A 19 -5.24 21.40 -25.34
C GLU A 19 -3.94 22.07 -24.83
N ARG A 20 -3.87 22.34 -23.52
CA ARG A 20 -2.68 22.92 -22.90
C ARG A 20 -1.64 21.82 -22.71
N VAL A 21 -0.47 22.00 -23.30
CA VAL A 21 0.65 21.04 -23.26
C VAL A 21 1.82 21.67 -22.52
N ASP A 22 2.16 21.09 -21.38
CA ASP A 22 3.33 21.47 -20.59
C ASP A 22 4.49 20.51 -20.86
N ILE A 23 5.71 21.05 -20.93
CA ILE A 23 6.94 20.26 -21.09
C ILE A 23 7.72 20.34 -19.79
N ILE A 24 7.87 19.19 -19.15
CA ILE A 24 8.66 19.05 -17.93
C ILE A 24 10.00 18.39 -18.23
N LEU A 25 10.93 18.54 -17.30
CA LEU A 25 12.23 17.87 -17.35
C LEU A 25 12.11 16.50 -16.68
N TRP A 26 12.44 15.44 -17.42
CA TRP A 26 12.56 14.11 -16.83
C TRP A 26 13.82 14.01 -15.97
N ASN A 27 13.76 13.24 -14.89
CA ASN A 27 14.89 12.96 -14.01
C ASN A 27 14.87 11.49 -13.57
N GLU A 28 16.05 10.89 -13.37
CA GLU A 28 16.19 9.53 -12.82
C GLU A 28 15.79 9.46 -11.34
N ASN A 29 16.06 10.52 -10.58
CA ASN A 29 15.61 10.64 -9.20
C ASN A 29 14.11 10.97 -9.19
N VAL A 30 13.30 10.07 -8.62
CA VAL A 30 11.83 10.17 -8.63
C VAL A 30 11.34 11.42 -7.91
N ALA A 31 11.92 11.76 -6.75
CA ALA A 31 11.54 12.96 -6.02
C ALA A 31 11.77 14.22 -6.87
N GLN A 32 12.92 14.31 -7.55
CA GLN A 32 13.20 15.42 -8.47
C GLN A 32 12.27 15.42 -9.69
N PHE A 33 11.89 14.23 -10.18
CA PHE A 33 10.95 14.10 -11.29
C PHE A 33 9.54 14.56 -10.89
N VAL A 34 9.07 14.24 -9.68
CA VAL A 34 7.82 14.73 -9.10
C VAL A 34 7.83 16.25 -8.96
N ILE A 35 8.92 16.85 -8.45
CA ILE A 35 9.07 18.31 -8.40
C ILE A 35 8.88 18.93 -9.79
N ASN A 36 9.50 18.33 -10.81
CA ASN A 36 9.36 18.81 -12.19
C ASN A 36 7.95 18.60 -12.75
N ALA A 37 7.27 17.50 -12.38
CA ALA A 37 5.91 17.18 -12.80
C ALA A 37 4.86 18.09 -12.16
N MET A 38 5.14 18.63 -10.96
CA MET A 38 4.26 19.58 -10.26
C MET A 38 4.31 21.00 -10.84
N SER A 39 5.26 21.29 -11.75
CA SER A 39 5.34 22.58 -12.46
C SER A 39 4.00 22.91 -13.12
N PRO A 40 3.48 24.15 -12.97
CA PRO A 40 4.15 25.37 -12.51
C PRO A 40 4.15 25.62 -11.00
N ALA A 41 3.59 24.74 -10.16
CA ALA A 41 3.56 24.94 -8.72
C ALA A 41 4.94 24.70 -8.10
N GLU A 42 5.36 25.58 -7.18
CA GLU A 42 6.63 25.43 -6.45
C GLU A 42 6.42 24.53 -5.22
N VAL A 43 7.15 23.43 -5.19
CA VAL A 43 7.18 22.45 -4.10
C VAL A 43 8.18 22.88 -3.04
N VAL A 44 7.78 22.81 -1.77
CA VAL A 44 8.61 23.17 -0.61
C VAL A 44 9.35 21.95 -0.09
N SER A 45 8.63 20.85 0.15
CA SER A 45 9.21 19.58 0.60
C SER A 45 8.39 18.40 0.06
N ILE A 46 9.02 17.23 0.02
CA ILE A 46 8.38 15.98 -0.35
C ILE A 46 8.75 14.94 0.71
N VAL A 47 7.75 14.24 1.21
CA VAL A 47 7.91 13.03 2.03
C VAL A 47 7.56 11.83 1.15
N VAL A 48 8.43 10.84 1.12
CA VAL A 48 8.26 9.64 0.29
C VAL A 48 7.93 8.46 1.18
N ASP A 49 6.87 7.74 0.83
CA ASP A 49 6.48 6.47 1.46
C ASP A 49 6.64 5.37 0.40
N GLU A 50 7.77 4.67 0.44
CA GLU A 50 8.12 3.64 -0.54
C GLU A 50 7.22 2.40 -0.42
N ASP A 51 6.78 2.06 0.80
CA ASP A 51 5.95 0.89 1.06
C ASP A 51 4.55 1.04 0.46
N LYS A 52 3.96 2.24 0.56
CA LYS A 52 2.65 2.55 -0.04
C LYS A 52 2.74 2.99 -1.49
N GLY A 53 3.93 3.25 -2.02
CA GLY A 53 4.10 3.83 -3.35
C GLY A 53 3.47 5.23 -3.46
N SER A 54 3.52 6.00 -2.37
CA SER A 54 2.89 7.33 -2.27
C SER A 54 3.89 8.41 -1.89
N MET A 55 3.62 9.66 -2.29
CA MET A 55 4.41 10.82 -1.91
C MET A 55 3.50 11.95 -1.43
N THR A 56 3.87 12.53 -0.30
CA THR A 56 3.23 13.74 0.22
C THR A 56 4.05 14.95 -0.21
N VAL A 57 3.42 15.84 -0.97
CA VAL A 57 4.01 17.04 -1.55
C VAL A 57 3.49 18.25 -0.78
N ALA A 58 4.39 18.89 -0.03
CA ALA A 58 4.09 20.13 0.68
C ALA A 58 4.34 21.33 -0.23
N VAL A 59 3.36 22.23 -0.30
CA VAL A 59 3.44 23.48 -1.07
C VAL A 59 3.08 24.68 -0.19
N ASN A 60 3.49 25.88 -0.63
CA ASN A 60 3.01 27.11 -0.02
C ASN A 60 1.50 27.24 -0.21
N GLU A 61 0.81 27.89 0.74
CA GLU A 61 -0.65 28.08 0.70
C GLU A 61 -1.11 28.76 -0.61
N ASP A 62 -0.35 29.74 -1.09
CA ASP A 62 -0.59 30.44 -2.36
C ASP A 62 -0.52 29.51 -3.59
N ASN A 63 0.27 28.44 -3.52
CA ASN A 63 0.50 27.49 -4.60
C ASN A 63 -0.40 26.26 -4.52
N LEU A 64 -1.11 26.02 -3.41
CA LEU A 64 -1.95 24.83 -3.20
C LEU A 64 -3.00 24.64 -4.31
N SER A 65 -3.71 25.72 -4.65
CA SER A 65 -4.72 25.70 -5.71
C SER A 65 -4.12 25.37 -7.09
N GLN A 66 -2.91 25.88 -7.36
CA GLN A 66 -2.21 25.61 -8.61
C GLN A 66 -1.68 24.17 -8.68
N ALA A 67 -1.14 23.68 -7.57
CA ALA A 67 -0.60 22.32 -7.44
C ALA A 67 -1.68 21.25 -7.63
N ILE A 68 -2.87 21.45 -7.06
CA ILE A 68 -4.02 20.55 -7.26
C ILE A 68 -4.56 20.70 -8.69
N GLY A 69 -4.66 21.95 -9.18
CA GLY A 69 -5.26 22.26 -10.47
C GLY A 69 -6.79 22.10 -10.48
N ARG A 70 -7.42 22.49 -11.60
CA ARG A 70 -8.88 22.47 -11.70
C ARG A 70 -9.42 21.04 -11.58
N GLY A 71 -10.18 20.77 -10.52
CA GLY A 71 -10.73 19.43 -10.27
C GLY A 71 -9.65 18.35 -10.05
N GLY A 72 -8.49 18.73 -9.49
CA GLY A 72 -7.38 17.79 -9.24
C GLY A 72 -6.64 17.36 -10.50
N GLN A 73 -6.81 18.07 -11.62
CA GLN A 73 -6.21 17.66 -12.89
C GLN A 73 -4.68 17.60 -12.84
N ASN A 74 -4.04 18.55 -12.16
CA ASN A 74 -2.59 18.64 -12.17
C ASN A 74 -1.96 17.50 -11.36
N VAL A 75 -2.43 17.31 -10.12
CA VAL A 75 -1.98 16.20 -9.25
C VAL A 75 -2.24 14.83 -9.89
N ARG A 76 -3.39 14.66 -10.58
CA ARG A 76 -3.71 13.41 -11.28
C ARG A 76 -2.75 13.14 -12.44
N LEU A 77 -2.50 14.14 -13.28
CA LEU A 77 -1.55 14.00 -14.39
C LEU A 77 -0.13 13.74 -13.89
N ALA A 78 0.29 14.41 -12.82
CA ALA A 78 1.59 14.19 -12.21
C ALA A 78 1.69 12.76 -11.63
N SER A 79 0.66 12.28 -10.94
CA SER A 79 0.58 10.93 -10.39
C SER A 79 0.60 9.85 -11.48
N GLU A 80 -0.19 10.02 -12.55
CA GLU A 80 -0.17 9.14 -13.72
C GLU A 80 1.19 9.16 -14.43
N LEU A 81 1.87 10.31 -14.48
CA LEU A 81 3.15 10.43 -15.15
C LEU A 81 4.30 9.82 -14.34
N THR A 82 4.27 9.97 -13.01
CA THR A 82 5.32 9.45 -12.13
C THR A 82 5.06 8.00 -11.74
N GLN A 83 3.81 7.53 -11.85
CA GLN A 83 3.34 6.22 -11.35
C GLN A 83 3.39 6.13 -9.81
N TRP A 84 3.23 7.26 -9.13
CA TRP A 84 3.15 7.35 -7.67
C TRP A 84 1.86 8.05 -7.26
N GLU A 85 1.25 7.62 -6.15
CA GLU A 85 0.12 8.35 -5.58
C GLU A 85 0.62 9.66 -4.94
N LEU A 86 0.06 10.80 -5.36
CA LEU A 86 0.52 12.11 -4.90
C LEU A 86 -0.53 12.79 -4.01
N ASN A 87 -0.16 13.05 -2.77
CA ASN A 87 -0.96 13.79 -1.79
C ASN A 87 -0.42 15.21 -1.67
N VAL A 88 -1.22 16.22 -2.01
CA VAL A 88 -0.80 17.63 -1.98
C VAL A 88 -1.47 18.33 -0.82
N MET A 89 -0.67 18.98 0.02
CA MET A 89 -1.14 19.74 1.18
C MET A 89 -0.26 20.95 1.43
N ASN A 90 -0.71 21.86 2.28
CA ASN A 90 0.13 23.00 2.65
C ASN A 90 1.21 22.58 3.68
N GLU A 91 2.27 23.39 3.81
CA GLU A 91 3.38 23.10 4.71
C GLU A 91 2.95 22.91 6.18
N SER A 92 1.98 23.69 6.65
CA SER A 92 1.48 23.57 8.03
C SER A 92 0.69 22.28 8.26
N GLU A 93 -0.07 21.83 7.27
CA GLU A 93 -0.79 20.55 7.28
C GLU A 93 0.20 19.38 7.24
N ALA A 94 1.23 19.46 6.41
CA ALA A 94 2.28 18.43 6.34
C ALA A 94 3.02 18.30 7.69
N ALA A 95 3.35 19.42 8.32
CA ALA A 95 3.98 19.42 9.64
C ALA A 95 3.07 18.81 10.72
N ALA A 96 1.78 19.18 10.72
CA ALA A 96 0.80 18.63 11.66
C ALA A 96 0.59 17.12 11.45
N GLN A 97 0.51 16.67 10.19
CA GLN A 97 0.41 15.25 9.86
C GLN A 97 1.65 14.48 10.32
N SER A 98 2.85 15.00 10.08
CA SER A 98 4.10 14.35 10.52
C SER A 98 4.19 14.25 12.04
N GLU A 99 3.75 15.27 12.78
CA GLU A 99 3.67 15.20 14.25
C GLU A 99 2.67 14.15 14.73
N GLU A 100 1.50 14.06 14.08
CA GLU A 100 0.50 13.05 14.38
C GLU A 100 0.99 11.63 14.07
N GLU A 101 1.62 11.43 12.91
CA GLU A 101 2.24 10.16 12.52
C GLU A 101 3.34 9.76 13.49
N GLY A 102 4.22 10.69 13.88
CA GLY A 102 5.24 10.45 14.89
C GLY A 102 4.65 9.95 16.21
N ARG A 103 3.55 10.56 16.67
CA ARG A 103 2.84 10.10 17.87
C ARG A 103 2.23 8.70 17.69
N LEU A 104 1.69 8.39 16.52
CA LEU A 104 1.17 7.06 16.21
C LEU A 104 2.28 6.00 16.21
N PHE A 105 3.46 6.32 15.66
CA PHE A 105 4.62 5.43 15.71
C PHE A 105 5.11 5.20 17.14
N VAL A 106 5.18 6.24 17.97
CA VAL A 106 5.53 6.10 19.39
C VAL A 106 4.55 5.15 20.09
N GLN A 107 3.24 5.38 19.94
CA GLN A 107 2.22 4.51 20.53
C GLN A 107 2.35 3.07 20.03
N SER A 108 2.53 2.89 18.72
CA SER A 108 2.71 1.59 18.08
C SER A 108 3.93 0.84 18.65
N PHE A 109 5.08 1.51 18.80
CA PHE A 109 6.26 0.89 19.39
C PHE A 109 6.08 0.55 20.86
N MET A 110 5.43 1.42 21.65
CA MET A 110 5.11 1.10 23.05
C MET A 110 4.24 -0.15 23.16
N GLU A 111 3.21 -0.28 22.32
CA GLU A 111 2.30 -1.42 22.33
C GLU A 111 2.95 -2.70 21.80
N GLN A 112 3.66 -2.62 20.68
CA GLN A 112 4.21 -3.79 19.99
C GLN A 112 5.53 -4.27 20.60
N LEU A 113 6.46 -3.37 20.92
CA LEU A 113 7.75 -3.72 21.52
C LEU A 113 7.71 -3.77 23.06
N ALA A 114 6.59 -3.39 23.68
CA ALA A 114 6.44 -3.32 25.14
C ALA A 114 7.56 -2.49 25.81
N VAL A 115 7.91 -1.36 25.19
CA VAL A 115 8.92 -0.41 25.67
C VAL A 115 8.23 0.79 26.34
N ASP A 116 9.01 1.57 27.08
CA ASP A 116 8.51 2.84 27.60
C ASP A 116 8.45 3.94 26.51
N GLU A 117 7.80 5.05 26.86
CA GLU A 117 7.62 6.19 25.96
C GLU A 117 8.95 6.84 25.57
N GLU A 118 9.95 6.81 26.45
CA GLU A 118 11.27 7.41 26.22
C GLU A 118 12.00 6.67 25.10
N VAL A 119 12.10 5.33 25.20
CA VAL A 119 12.72 4.50 24.16
C VAL A 119 11.96 4.57 22.84
N ALA A 120 10.62 4.53 22.88
CA ALA A 120 9.80 4.66 21.66
C ALA A 120 9.99 6.02 20.97
N THR A 121 10.12 7.10 21.75
CA THR A 121 10.36 8.45 21.20
C THR A 121 11.72 8.55 20.55
N ILE A 122 12.77 7.98 21.16
CA ILE A 122 14.12 7.95 20.58
C ILE A 122 14.12 7.21 19.24
N LEU A 123 13.47 6.03 19.16
CA LEU A 123 13.34 5.28 17.91
C LEU A 123 12.73 6.13 16.79
N VAL A 124 11.63 6.83 17.06
CA VAL A 124 10.97 7.68 16.06
C VAL A 124 11.83 8.88 15.67
N GLN A 125 12.56 9.49 16.61
CA GLN A 125 13.46 10.62 16.34
C GLN A 125 14.65 10.22 15.46
N GLU A 126 15.16 9.01 15.64
CA GLU A 126 16.20 8.41 14.80
C GLU A 126 15.66 7.91 13.45
N GLY A 127 14.35 8.06 13.21
CA GLY A 127 13.71 7.78 11.92
C GLY A 127 13.19 6.37 11.75
N PHE A 128 13.13 5.55 12.80
CA PHE A 128 12.48 4.24 12.74
C PHE A 128 10.96 4.43 12.66
N THR A 129 10.36 3.82 11.64
CA THR A 129 8.91 3.89 11.37
C THR A 129 8.25 2.53 11.34
N SER A 130 9.03 1.44 11.28
CA SER A 130 8.51 0.07 11.24
C SER A 130 9.25 -0.90 12.17
N LEU A 131 8.60 -2.02 12.49
CA LEU A 131 9.23 -3.12 13.25
C LEU A 131 10.34 -3.81 12.45
N ASP A 132 10.22 -3.88 11.13
CA ASP A 132 11.21 -4.48 10.25
C ASP A 132 12.54 -3.73 10.31
N GLU A 133 12.50 -2.39 10.30
CA GLU A 133 13.70 -1.57 10.48
C GLU A 133 14.37 -1.88 11.83
N VAL A 134 13.59 -1.88 12.93
CA VAL A 134 14.12 -2.21 14.26
C VAL A 134 14.71 -3.62 14.28
N ALA A 135 14.10 -4.61 13.64
CA ALA A 135 14.57 -6.00 13.65
C ALA A 135 15.85 -6.20 12.81
N TYR A 136 15.99 -5.52 11.67
CA TYR A 136 16.96 -5.88 10.64
C TYR A 136 18.04 -4.83 10.34
N VAL A 137 17.91 -3.58 10.82
CA VAL A 137 18.96 -2.57 10.71
C VAL A 137 20.27 -3.08 11.33
N PRO A 138 21.44 -2.78 10.72
CA PRO A 138 22.72 -3.18 11.26
C PRO A 138 22.92 -2.70 12.71
N ILE A 139 23.43 -3.60 13.58
CA ILE A 139 23.61 -3.31 15.02
C ILE A 139 24.45 -2.06 15.24
N ASN A 140 25.46 -1.84 14.40
CA ASN A 140 26.33 -0.67 14.50
C ASN A 140 25.57 0.65 14.34
N GLU A 141 24.55 0.71 13.49
CA GLU A 141 23.74 1.92 13.32
C GLU A 141 22.88 2.18 14.56
N MET A 142 22.30 1.14 15.15
CA MET A 142 21.55 1.28 16.41
C MET A 142 22.44 1.65 17.61
N LEU A 143 23.70 1.22 17.61
CA LEU A 143 24.69 1.56 18.64
C LEU A 143 25.27 2.98 18.49
N GLU A 144 25.00 3.66 17.38
CA GLU A 144 25.37 5.07 17.22
C GLU A 144 24.43 6.01 18.00
N ILE A 145 23.24 5.53 18.36
CA ILE A 145 22.28 6.23 19.21
C ILE A 145 22.85 6.33 20.63
N GLU A 146 23.09 7.55 21.12
CA GLU A 146 23.80 7.79 22.39
C GLU A 146 23.09 7.17 23.60
N GLU A 147 21.77 7.08 23.54
CA GLU A 147 20.89 6.57 24.58
C GLU A 147 20.81 5.04 24.61
N PHE A 148 21.28 4.34 23.57
CA PHE A 148 21.19 2.88 23.47
C PHE A 148 22.52 2.20 23.77
N ASP A 149 22.44 1.13 24.57
CA ASP A 149 23.55 0.20 24.76
C ASP A 149 23.29 -1.12 24.04
N ALA A 150 24.32 -1.99 24.00
CA ALA A 150 24.22 -3.29 23.33
C ALA A 150 23.11 -4.19 23.91
N GLU A 151 22.82 -4.07 25.20
CA GLU A 151 21.78 -4.87 25.85
C GLU A 151 20.39 -4.40 25.42
N ILE A 152 20.15 -3.09 25.39
CA ILE A 152 18.90 -2.49 24.90
C ILE A 152 18.69 -2.85 23.43
N VAL A 153 19.70 -2.69 22.57
CA VAL A 153 19.60 -3.00 21.15
C VAL A 153 19.24 -4.47 20.93
N ASP A 154 19.93 -5.40 21.60
CA ASP A 154 19.61 -6.83 21.45
C ASP A 154 18.18 -7.15 21.89
N VAL A 155 17.73 -6.59 23.02
CA VAL A 155 16.36 -6.76 23.52
C VAL A 155 15.32 -6.20 22.54
N LEU A 156 15.54 -5.00 22.01
CA LEU A 156 14.63 -4.37 21.04
C LEU A 156 14.49 -5.22 19.77
N ARG A 157 15.62 -5.69 19.23
CA ARG A 157 15.66 -6.53 18.04
C ARG A 157 14.98 -7.87 18.23
N ASP A 158 15.22 -8.51 19.36
CA ASP A 158 14.61 -9.81 19.65
C ASP A 158 13.10 -9.68 19.82
N ARG A 159 12.62 -8.65 20.53
CA ARG A 159 11.19 -8.37 20.63
C ARG A 159 10.57 -8.05 19.28
N ALA A 160 11.21 -7.21 18.46
CA ALA A 160 10.72 -6.90 17.11
C ALA A 160 10.55 -8.17 16.28
N LYS A 161 11.54 -9.08 16.30
CA LYS A 161 11.47 -10.38 15.60
C LYS A 161 10.39 -11.28 16.15
N GLU A 162 10.23 -11.36 17.47
CA GLU A 162 9.17 -12.17 18.11
C GLU A 162 7.78 -11.68 17.70
N VAL A 163 7.57 -10.36 17.66
CA VAL A 163 6.30 -9.77 17.23
C VAL A 163 6.06 -10.04 15.75
N LEU A 164 7.05 -9.81 14.89
CA LEU A 164 6.94 -10.10 13.45
C LEU A 164 6.67 -11.58 13.18
N LEU A 165 7.32 -12.48 13.93
CA LEU A 165 7.05 -13.92 13.85
C LEU A 165 5.62 -14.24 14.28
N THR A 166 5.16 -13.66 15.39
CA THR A 166 3.79 -13.86 15.88
C THR A 166 2.76 -13.35 14.88
N GLN A 167 3.00 -12.19 14.26
CA GLN A 167 2.16 -11.64 13.19
C GLN A 167 2.17 -12.54 11.95
N ALA A 168 3.32 -13.08 11.56
CA ALA A 168 3.43 -14.01 10.45
C ALA A 168 2.66 -15.31 10.72
N ILE A 169 2.79 -15.89 11.91
CA ILE A 169 2.03 -17.07 12.33
C ILE A 169 0.54 -16.76 12.38
N ALA A 170 0.12 -15.63 12.96
CA ALA A 170 -1.28 -15.24 13.00
C ALA A 170 -1.86 -15.07 11.59
N ARG A 171 -1.08 -14.49 10.66
CA ARG A 171 -1.45 -14.38 9.25
C ARG A 171 -1.57 -15.76 8.57
N GLU A 172 -0.68 -16.69 8.89
CA GLU A 172 -0.74 -18.07 8.41
C GLU A 172 -1.90 -18.86 9.03
N GLU A 173 -2.21 -18.67 10.31
CA GLU A 173 -3.36 -19.29 10.99
C GLU A 173 -4.70 -18.74 10.49
N THR A 174 -4.76 -17.47 10.05
CA THR A 174 -5.93 -16.92 9.35
C THR A 174 -6.11 -17.50 7.94
N LEU A 175 -5.04 -17.99 7.31
CA LEU A 175 -5.13 -18.76 6.07
C LEU A 175 -5.52 -20.19 6.45
N LYS A 176 -6.81 -20.42 6.72
CA LYS A 176 -7.33 -21.78 6.85
C LYS A 176 -6.94 -22.56 5.60
N GLU A 177 -6.39 -23.76 5.78
CA GLU A 177 -6.08 -24.60 4.63
C GLU A 177 -7.39 -25.20 4.10
N PRO A 178 -7.70 -25.01 2.80
CA PRO A 178 -8.81 -25.71 2.18
C PRO A 178 -8.52 -27.22 2.16
N GLU A 179 -9.55 -28.03 2.29
CA GLU A 179 -9.44 -29.49 2.20
C GLU A 179 -8.96 -29.92 0.81
N GLU A 180 -8.27 -31.06 0.75
CA GLU A 180 -7.71 -31.59 -0.50
C GLU A 180 -8.80 -31.86 -1.56
N GLU A 181 -10.03 -32.17 -1.15
CA GLU A 181 -11.16 -32.37 -2.07
C GLU A 181 -11.58 -31.05 -2.73
N LEU A 182 -11.62 -29.96 -1.96
CA LEU A 182 -11.88 -28.62 -2.47
C LEU A 182 -10.74 -28.16 -3.40
N LYS A 183 -9.47 -28.41 -3.04
CA LYS A 183 -8.31 -28.05 -3.88
C LYS A 183 -8.30 -28.78 -5.22
N ASN A 184 -8.74 -30.03 -5.27
CA ASN A 184 -8.66 -30.90 -6.45
C ASN A 184 -9.93 -30.90 -7.31
N MET A 185 -10.97 -30.14 -6.94
CA MET A 185 -12.23 -30.13 -7.70
C MET A 185 -12.07 -29.45 -9.08
N GLU A 186 -12.88 -29.89 -10.03
CA GLU A 186 -12.85 -29.37 -11.40
C GLU A 186 -13.28 -27.89 -11.44
N GLY A 187 -12.35 -27.02 -11.87
CA GLY A 187 -12.59 -25.57 -12.01
C GLY A 187 -12.11 -24.73 -10.82
N MET A 188 -11.61 -25.36 -9.75
CA MET A 188 -10.98 -24.66 -8.63
C MET A 188 -9.52 -24.35 -8.92
N THR A 189 -9.09 -23.14 -8.54
CA THR A 189 -7.68 -22.74 -8.55
C THR A 189 -7.15 -22.70 -7.13
N THR A 190 -5.85 -22.95 -6.93
CA THR A 190 -5.24 -22.92 -5.60
C THR A 190 -5.51 -21.61 -4.88
N ASP A 191 -5.33 -20.47 -5.57
CA ASP A 191 -5.57 -19.14 -4.99
C ASP A 191 -7.04 -18.95 -4.56
N LEU A 192 -8.00 -19.45 -5.35
CA LEU A 192 -9.42 -19.34 -5.04
C LEU A 192 -9.82 -20.24 -3.86
N ALA A 193 -9.23 -21.44 -3.77
CA ALA A 193 -9.48 -22.34 -2.65
C ALA A 193 -9.01 -21.70 -1.31
N TYR A 194 -7.87 -21.02 -1.30
CA TYR A 194 -7.39 -20.28 -0.12
C TYR A 194 -8.23 -19.05 0.18
N GLU A 195 -8.73 -18.35 -0.84
CA GLU A 195 -9.64 -17.23 -0.67
C GLU A 195 -10.98 -17.66 -0.04
N LEU A 196 -11.52 -18.80 -0.47
CA LEU A 196 -12.72 -19.42 0.11
C LEU A 196 -12.47 -19.87 1.56
N ALA A 197 -11.32 -20.50 1.83
CA ALA A 197 -10.97 -20.93 3.17
C ALA A 197 -10.83 -19.76 4.16
N GLY A 198 -10.34 -18.60 3.69
CA GLY A 198 -10.33 -17.35 4.46
C GLY A 198 -11.72 -16.81 4.83
N ARG A 199 -12.78 -17.28 4.16
CA ARG A 199 -14.21 -16.98 4.44
C ARG A 199 -14.93 -18.13 5.15
N ASP A 200 -14.18 -18.99 5.83
CA ASP A 200 -14.69 -20.19 6.53
C ASP A 200 -15.24 -21.29 5.61
N ILE A 201 -15.00 -21.23 4.29
CA ILE A 201 -15.42 -22.25 3.32
C ILE A 201 -14.21 -23.15 3.03
N VAL A 202 -14.03 -24.20 3.83
CA VAL A 202 -12.83 -25.05 3.78
C VAL A 202 -13.06 -26.37 3.05
N SER A 203 -14.29 -26.85 2.99
CA SER A 203 -14.66 -28.13 2.37
C SER A 203 -15.50 -27.98 1.10
N MET A 204 -15.61 -29.07 0.34
CA MET A 204 -16.51 -29.14 -0.82
C MET A 204 -17.98 -29.04 -0.40
N ASP A 205 -18.34 -29.53 0.79
CA ASP A 205 -19.70 -29.40 1.33
C ASP A 205 -20.02 -27.94 1.73
N ASP A 206 -19.07 -27.22 2.34
CA ASP A 206 -19.26 -25.80 2.65
C ASP A 206 -19.54 -24.99 1.38
N LEU A 207 -18.80 -25.28 0.30
CA LEU A 207 -19.01 -24.65 -1.01
C LEU A 207 -20.36 -25.06 -1.64
N ALA A 208 -20.81 -26.28 -1.40
CA ALA A 208 -22.09 -26.80 -1.90
C ALA A 208 -23.30 -26.11 -1.22
N GLU A 209 -23.17 -25.62 0.00
CA GLU A 209 -24.24 -24.91 0.71
C GLU A 209 -24.44 -23.47 0.23
N LEU A 210 -23.43 -22.88 -0.42
CA LEU A 210 -23.48 -21.49 -0.88
C LEU A 210 -24.47 -21.28 -2.04
N SER A 211 -24.95 -20.05 -2.12
CA SER A 211 -25.64 -19.49 -3.28
C SER A 211 -24.69 -18.79 -4.24
N VAL A 212 -25.14 -18.58 -5.48
CA VAL A 212 -24.36 -17.88 -6.50
C VAL A 212 -24.06 -16.44 -6.06
N ASP A 213 -25.01 -15.79 -5.38
CA ASP A 213 -24.86 -14.42 -4.90
C ASP A 213 -23.75 -14.29 -3.84
N GLU A 214 -23.59 -15.28 -2.96
CA GLU A 214 -22.53 -15.29 -1.93
C GLU A 214 -21.13 -15.47 -2.52
N LEU A 215 -20.99 -16.27 -3.58
CA LEU A 215 -19.72 -16.40 -4.31
C LEU A 215 -19.41 -15.17 -5.16
N MET A 216 -20.42 -14.44 -5.64
CA MET A 216 -20.25 -13.21 -6.41
C MET A 216 -19.67 -12.05 -5.59
N GLU A 217 -19.62 -12.16 -4.25
CA GLU A 217 -18.90 -11.22 -3.38
C GLU A 217 -17.38 -11.41 -3.42
N ILE A 218 -16.88 -12.43 -4.12
CA ILE A 218 -15.44 -12.63 -4.38
C ILE A 218 -15.03 -11.79 -5.58
N GLU A 219 -13.92 -11.07 -5.42
CA GLU A 219 -13.42 -10.18 -6.46
C GLU A 219 -12.98 -11.00 -7.69
N GLY A 220 -13.55 -10.70 -8.86
CA GLY A 220 -13.26 -11.45 -10.09
C GLY A 220 -14.07 -12.75 -10.27
N MET A 221 -15.08 -13.00 -9.42
CA MET A 221 -16.06 -14.06 -9.65
C MET A 221 -17.15 -13.61 -10.64
N ASP A 222 -17.55 -14.51 -11.54
CA ASP A 222 -18.70 -14.32 -12.43
C ASP A 222 -19.80 -15.36 -12.15
N GLU A 223 -21.03 -15.04 -12.56
CA GLU A 223 -22.24 -15.81 -12.22
C GLU A 223 -22.17 -17.25 -12.79
N GLU A 224 -21.61 -17.41 -13.98
CA GLU A 224 -21.48 -18.70 -14.67
C GLU A 224 -20.47 -19.60 -13.96
N ARG A 225 -19.32 -19.04 -13.55
CA ARG A 225 -18.26 -19.72 -12.82
C ARG A 225 -18.69 -20.08 -11.41
N ALA A 226 -19.34 -19.17 -10.69
CA ALA A 226 -19.89 -19.43 -9.37
C ALA A 226 -20.92 -20.57 -9.40
N ALA A 227 -21.88 -20.52 -10.35
CA ALA A 227 -22.86 -21.59 -10.51
C ALA A 227 -22.22 -22.93 -10.85
N LYS A 228 -21.18 -22.94 -11.71
CA LYS A 228 -20.46 -24.16 -12.08
C LYS A 228 -19.72 -24.75 -10.87
N LEU A 229 -19.05 -23.93 -10.07
CA LEU A 229 -18.34 -24.39 -8.88
C LEU A 229 -19.28 -25.00 -7.84
N ILE A 230 -20.41 -24.34 -7.55
CA ILE A 230 -21.44 -24.88 -6.62
C ILE A 230 -22.01 -26.20 -7.15
N MET A 231 -22.32 -26.28 -8.45
CA MET A 231 -22.87 -27.49 -9.05
C MET A 231 -21.86 -28.64 -9.01
N THR A 232 -20.58 -28.38 -9.29
CA THR A 232 -19.51 -29.37 -9.14
C THR A 232 -19.40 -29.82 -7.69
N ALA A 233 -19.45 -28.88 -6.74
CA ALA A 233 -19.43 -29.17 -5.30
C ALA A 233 -20.61 -30.05 -4.86
N ARG A 234 -21.80 -29.84 -5.43
CA ARG A 234 -23.01 -30.64 -5.15
C ARG A 234 -23.08 -31.98 -5.90
N ALA A 235 -22.19 -32.25 -6.85
CA ALA A 235 -22.24 -33.47 -7.65
C ALA A 235 -22.34 -34.77 -6.81
N PRO A 236 -21.61 -34.93 -5.69
CA PRO A 236 -21.71 -36.10 -4.82
C PRO A 236 -23.12 -36.32 -4.23
N TRP A 237 -23.86 -35.24 -3.95
CA TRP A 237 -25.22 -35.33 -3.37
C TRP A 237 -26.24 -35.89 -4.38
N PHE A 238 -25.96 -35.74 -5.67
CA PHE A 238 -26.80 -36.28 -6.75
C PHE A 238 -26.45 -37.72 -7.13
N GLU A 239 -25.27 -38.22 -6.74
CA GLU A 239 -24.88 -39.62 -6.94
C GLU A 239 -25.48 -40.55 -5.87
N ASP A 240 -25.63 -40.08 -4.63
CA ASP A 240 -26.12 -40.90 -3.50
C ASP A 240 -27.66 -40.88 -3.35
N GLY A 241 -28.36 -39.89 -3.95
CA GLY A 241 -29.83 -39.79 -3.94
C GLY A 241 -30.55 -40.68 -4.98
N GLY A 242 -29.80 -41.48 -5.74
CA GLY A 242 -30.29 -42.34 -6.80
C GLY A 242 -30.47 -43.81 -6.38
N GLN A 243 -31.25 -44.08 -5.34
CA GLN A 243 -31.72 -45.44 -5.02
C GLN A 243 -33.20 -45.48 -4.60
#